data_AF-A0A495JXB7-F1
#
_entry.id   AF-A0A495JXB7-F1
#
_cell.length_a   1.000
_cell.length_b   1.000
_cell.length_c   1.000
_cell.angle_alpha   90.00
_cell.angle_beta   90.00
_cell.angle_gamma   90.00
#
_symmetry.space_group_name_H-M   'P 1'
#
loop_
_entity.id
_entity.type
_entity.pdbx_description
1 polymer ?
#
loop_
_entity_poly.entity_id
_entity_poly.type
_entity_poly.pdbx_seq_one_letter_code
_entity_poly.pdbx_strand_id
1 'polypeptide(L)' 'MHTVGRTRVNSAHLVALVIGLGGVAFGLFWGITHAGEPEVFSPTLIGFVGAALALNSGWRLVTKRRRNG' A
#
# COMPACT_ATOMS: atom_id res chain seq x y z
N MET A 1 -14.58 -19.67 -18.96
CA MET A 1 -13.32 -18.87 -18.90
C MET A 1 -13.38 -17.67 -17.93
N HIS A 2 -14.12 -17.73 -16.80
CA HIS A 2 -14.26 -16.58 -15.87
C HIS A 2 -13.37 -16.63 -14.61
N THR A 3 -12.69 -17.74 -14.36
CA THR A 3 -11.91 -17.98 -13.14
C THR A 3 -10.51 -17.34 -13.19
N VAL A 4 -9.85 -17.33 -14.34
CA VAL A 4 -8.47 -16.83 -14.49
C VAL A 4 -8.35 -15.33 -14.20
N GLY A 5 -9.34 -14.53 -14.63
CA GLY A 5 -9.35 -13.08 -14.39
C GLY A 5 -9.53 -12.71 -12.91
N ARG A 6 -10.30 -13.50 -12.15
CA ARG A 6 -10.57 -13.23 -10.73
C ARG A 6 -9.35 -13.50 -9.85
N THR A 7 -8.57 -14.53 -10.19
CA THR A 7 -7.32 -14.87 -9.48
C THR A 7 -6.27 -13.79 -9.70
N ARG A 8 -6.04 -13.34 -10.95
CA ARG A 8 -5.09 -12.26 -11.26
C ARG A 8 -5.38 -10.95 -10.52
N VAL A 9 -6.65 -10.54 -10.45
CA VAL A 9 -7.06 -9.32 -9.74
C VAL A 9 -6.83 -9.46 -8.23
N ASN A 10 -7.02 -10.65 -7.66
CA ASN A 10 -6.75 -10.89 -6.23
C ASN A 10 -5.25 -10.84 -5.92
N SER A 11 -4.41 -11.41 -6.79
CA SER A 11 -2.95 -11.35 -6.68
C SER A 11 -2.43 -9.91 -6.78
N ALA A 12 -2.96 -9.11 -7.71
CA ALA A 12 -2.58 -7.71 -7.88
C ALA A 12 -2.88 -6.87 -6.63
N HIS A 13 -4.02 -7.10 -5.97
CA HIS A 13 -4.36 -6.41 -4.73
C HIS A 13 -3.47 -6.81 -3.55
N LEU A 14 -3.06 -8.08 -3.46
CA LEU A 14 -2.09 -8.52 -2.46
C LEU A 14 -0.71 -7.89 -2.67
N VAL A 15 -0.23 -7.87 -3.93
CA VAL A 15 1.04 -7.24 -4.28
C VAL A 15 0.99 -5.73 -3.98
N ALA A 16 -0.09 -5.05 -4.35
CA ALA A 16 -0.28 -3.63 -4.06
C ALA A 16 -0.33 -3.34 -2.54
N LEU A 17 -0.91 -4.24 -1.75
CA LEU A 17 -0.91 -4.13 -0.28
C LEU A 17 0.51 -4.25 0.28
N VAL A 18 1.30 -5.22 -0.19
CA VAL A 18 2.69 -5.43 0.27
C VAL A 18 3.58 -4.26 -0.11
N ILE A 19 3.49 -3.79 -1.36
CA ILE A 19 4.23 -2.61 -1.82
C ILE A 19 3.81 -1.37 -1.03
N GLY A 20 2.50 -1.22 -0.76
CA GLY A 20 1.98 -0.13 0.06
C GLY A 20 2.58 -0.12 1.47
N LEU A 21 2.58 -1.26 2.16
CA LEU A 21 3.17 -1.41 3.49
C LEU A 21 4.69 -1.14 3.48
N GLY A 22 5.40 -1.62 2.46
CA GLY A 22 6.83 -1.33 2.28
C GLY A 22 7.10 0.17 2.10
N GLY A 23 6.27 0.85 1.30
CA GLY A 23 6.33 2.30 1.12
C GLY A 23 6.12 3.06 2.43
N VAL A 24 5.09 2.69 3.21
CA VAL A 24 4.83 3.29 4.55
C VAL A 24 6.03 3.13 5.48
N ALA A 25 6.55 1.90 5.59
CA ALA A 25 7.70 1.61 6.45
C ALA A 25 8.93 2.42 6.02
N PHE A 26 9.19 2.49 4.72
CA PHE A 26 10.28 3.28 4.17
C PHE A 26 10.11 4.78 4.46
N GLY A 27 8.92 5.34 4.21
CA GLY A 27 8.65 6.75 4.45
C GLY A 27 8.75 7.14 5.92
N LEU A 28 8.29 6.27 6.84
CA LEU A 28 8.47 6.47 8.28
C LEU A 28 9.94 6.41 8.70
N PHE A 29 10.67 5.38 8.25
CA PHE A 29 12.09 5.24 8.55
C PHE A 29 12.90 6.43 8.04
N TRP A 30 12.64 6.85 6.80
CA TRP A 30 13.30 8.01 6.20
C TRP A 30 12.97 9.30 6.95
N GLY A 31 11.69 9.55 7.22
CA GLY A 31 11.24 10.75 7.91
C GLY A 31 11.82 10.87 9.32
N ILE A 32 12.02 9.76 10.03
CA ILE A 32 12.66 9.76 11.37
C ILE A 32 14.16 10.05 11.27
N THR A 33 14.84 9.49 10.26
CA THR A 33 16.30 9.59 10.13
C THR A 33 16.78 10.91 9.53
N HIS A 34 15.96 11.58 8.72
CA HIS A 34 16.32 12.81 7.99
C HIS A 34 15.45 14.02 8.38
N ALA A 35 14.81 13.98 9.56
CA ALA A 35 13.85 15.00 10.02
C ALA A 35 14.39 16.45 10.09
N GLY A 36 15.72 16.64 10.06
CA GLY A 36 16.38 17.94 10.19
C GLY A 36 16.99 18.47 8.89
N GLU A 37 16.92 17.73 7.78
CA GLU A 37 17.55 18.13 6.52
C GLU A 37 16.53 18.87 5.62
N PRO A 38 16.89 20.04 5.05
CA PRO A 38 16.01 20.73 4.10
C PRO A 38 15.96 19.96 2.78
N GLU A 39 14.93 19.13 2.61
CA GLU A 39 14.69 18.34 1.41
C GLU A 39 13.76 19.07 0.42
N VAL A 40 14.22 19.29 -0.82
CA VAL A 40 13.37 19.77 -1.94
C VAL A 40 12.41 18.68 -2.42
N PHE A 41 12.77 17.41 -2.23
CA PHE A 41 12.00 16.25 -2.64
C PHE A 41 12.01 15.25 -1.50
N SER A 42 10.93 15.19 -0.70
CA SER A 42 10.97 14.35 0.50
C SER A 42 10.59 12.90 0.19
N PRO A 43 11.49 11.92 0.41
CA PRO A 43 11.19 10.50 0.27
C PRO A 43 10.06 10.02 1.20
N THR A 44 9.70 10.81 2.21
CA THR A 44 8.49 10.59 3.03
C THR A 44 7.19 10.58 2.22
N LEU A 45 7.14 11.28 1.07
CA LEU A 45 5.99 11.23 0.14
C LEU A 45 5.72 9.83 -0.38
N ILE A 46 6.76 9.00 -0.57
CA ILE A 46 6.62 7.59 -0.94
C ILE A 46 5.88 6.82 0.18
N GLY A 47 6.08 7.21 1.44
CA GLY A 47 5.31 6.74 2.59
C GLY A 47 3.83 7.01 2.48
N PHE A 48 3.45 8.23 2.12
CA PHE A 48 2.04 8.60 1.93
C PHE A 48 1.40 7.87 0.75
N VAL A 49 2.11 7.73 -0.38
CA VAL A 49 1.65 6.94 -1.53
C VAL A 49 1.48 5.47 -1.13
N GLY A 50 2.43 4.93 -0.36
CA GLY A 50 2.34 3.58 0.21
C GLY A 50 1.13 3.41 1.12
N ALA A 51 0.83 4.40 1.97
CA ALA A 51 -0.31 4.37 2.88
C ALA A 51 -1.63 4.36 2.10
N ALA A 52 -1.76 5.19 1.06
CA ALA A 52 -2.94 5.22 0.20
C ALA A 52 -3.16 3.87 -0.51
N LEU A 53 -2.10 3.25 -1.02
CA LEU A 53 -2.14 1.92 -1.66
C LEU A 53 -2.54 0.82 -0.67
N ALA A 54 -1.96 0.85 0.54
CA ALA A 54 -2.26 -0.11 1.60
C ALA A 54 -3.73 0.01 2.07
N LEU A 55 -4.22 1.24 2.27
CA LEU A 55 -5.61 1.51 2.66
C LEU A 55 -6.61 1.08 1.58
N ASN A 56 -6.37 1.42 0.32
CA ASN A 56 -7.26 1.04 -0.79
C ASN A 56 -7.35 -0.49 -0.95
N SER A 57 -6.21 -1.18 -0.89
CA SER A 57 -6.15 -2.64 -1.04
C SER A 57 -6.70 -3.35 0.20
N GLY A 58 -6.40 -2.84 1.40
CA GLY A 58 -6.88 -3.37 2.68
C GLY A 58 -8.39 -3.23 2.83
N TRP A 59 -8.94 -2.05 2.51
CA TRP A 59 -10.38 -1.79 2.55
C TRP A 59 -11.17 -2.71 1.61
N ARG A 60 -10.66 -2.93 0.39
CA ARG A 60 -11.24 -3.89 -0.55
C ARG A 60 -11.18 -5.32 -0.03
N LEU A 61 -10.12 -5.72 0.66
CA LEU A 61 -10.00 -7.06 1.25
C LEU A 61 -11.03 -7.26 2.37
N VAL A 62 -11.18 -6.26 3.25
CA VAL A 62 -12.14 -6.27 4.37
C VAL A 62 -13.58 -6.31 3.89
N THR A 63 -13.94 -5.45 2.92
CA THR A 63 -15.31 -5.41 2.36
C THR A 63 -15.68 -6.69 1.62
N LYS A 64 -14.74 -7.32 0.92
CA LYS A 64 -14.95 -8.62 0.27
C LYS A 64 -15.16 -9.74 1.29
N ARG A 65 -14.51 -9.68 2.45
CA ARG A 65 -14.70 -10.62 3.56
C ARG A 65 -16.08 -10.47 4.22
N ARG A 66 -16.54 -9.22 4.43
CA ARG A 66 -17.85 -8.90 5.01
C ARG A 66 -19.04 -9.33 4.15
N ARG A 67 -18.84 -9.54 2.85
CA ARG A 67 -19.90 -9.90 1.90
C ARG A 67 -20.09 -11.41 1.73
N ASN A 68 -19.17 -12.20 2.27
CA ASN A 68 -19.13 -13.66 2.16
C ASN A 68 -19.40 -14.38 3.50
N GLY A 69 -19.72 -13.64 4.57
CA GLY A 69 -20.16 -14.18 5.86
C GLY A 69 -21.54 -13.62 6.18
#